data_AF-A0A0C9UF37-F1
#
_entry.id   AF-A0A0C9UF37-F1
#
_cell.length_a   1.000
_cell.length_b   1.000
_cell.length_c   1.000
_cell.angle_alpha   90.00
_cell.angle_beta   90.00
_cell.angle_gamma   90.00
#
_symmetry.space_group_name_H-M   'P 1'
#
loop_
_entity.id
_entity.type
_entity.pdbx_description
1 polymer ?
#
loop_
_entity_poly.entity_id
_entity_poly.type
_entity_poly.pdbx_seq_one_letter_code
_entity_poly.pdbx_strand_id
1 'polypeptide(L)'
;FVKSILEKDIFANVLVAGDFNEFVQTTPVFKSFDGILIEADELAGLPPVERYTYAFDMNNEQLDHIFVSPSVALRPVQVEHVHVNQFATSLTLQISDHDPSVATIRLC
;
A
#
# COMPACT_ATOMS: atom_id res chain seq x y z
N PHE A 1 12.60 3.76 -12.66
CA PHE A 1 11.47 4.07 -13.57
C PHE A 1 10.68 5.30 -13.09
N VAL A 2 10.02 5.29 -11.93
CA VAL A 2 9.24 6.46 -11.42
C VAL A 2 10.02 7.77 -11.44
N LYS A 3 11.28 7.76 -10.97
CA LYS A 3 12.16 8.94 -11.02
C LYS A 3 12.25 9.59 -12.40
N SER A 4 12.37 8.81 -13.48
CA SER A 4 12.47 9.37 -14.83
C SER A 4 11.15 9.97 -15.35
N ILE A 5 10.02 9.60 -14.74
CA ILE A 5 8.72 10.25 -14.99
C ILE A 5 8.70 11.60 -14.29
N LEU A 6 9.06 11.63 -13.00
CA LEU A 6 9.05 12.85 -12.18
C LEU A 6 10.09 13.89 -12.62
N GLU A 7 11.20 13.46 -13.22
CA GLU A 7 12.18 14.36 -13.86
C GLU A 7 11.61 15.10 -15.08
N LYS A 8 10.60 14.52 -15.75
CA LYS A 8 9.93 15.15 -16.91
C LYS A 8 8.74 15.99 -16.48
N ASP A 9 8.00 15.55 -15.47
CA ASP A 9 6.85 16.24 -14.90
C ASP A 9 6.76 15.98 -13.40
N ILE A 10 7.11 16.99 -12.61
CA ILE A 10 7.08 16.92 -11.14
C ILE A 10 5.65 16.78 -10.58
N PHE A 11 4.63 17.10 -11.38
CA PHE A 11 3.21 16.98 -11.00
C PHE A 11 2.56 15.69 -11.48
N ALA A 12 3.31 14.80 -12.13
CA ALA A 12 2.78 13.55 -12.65
C ALA A 12 2.12 12.71 -11.53
N ASN A 13 0.91 12.22 -11.83
CA ASN A 13 0.20 11.28 -10.96
C ASN A 13 0.80 9.89 -11.17
N VAL A 14 1.51 9.36 -10.16
CA VAL A 14 2.08 8.01 -10.20
C VAL A 14 1.58 7.24 -8.99
N LEU A 15 1.19 6.00 -9.24
CA LEU A 15 0.85 5.01 -8.22
C LEU A 15 1.65 3.73 -8.51
N VAL A 16 2.20 3.14 -7.45
CA VAL A 16 2.87 1.84 -7.47
C VAL A 16 2.19 1.01 -6.39
N ALA A 17 1.53 -0.09 -6.77
CA ALA A 17 0.79 -0.92 -5.83
C ALA A 17 0.96 -2.40 -6.16
N GLY A 18 0.87 -3.23 -5.13
CA GLY A 18 0.91 -4.69 -5.22
C GLY A 18 1.51 -5.31 -3.97
N ASP A 19 1.78 -6.62 -4.08
CA ASP A 19 2.51 -7.39 -3.07
C ASP A 19 4.02 -7.14 -3.22
N PHE A 20 4.64 -6.59 -2.17
CA PHE A 20 6.08 -6.36 -2.10
C PHE A 20 6.82 -7.42 -1.28
N ASN A 21 6.10 -8.32 -0.60
CA ASN A 21 6.64 -9.33 0.32
C ASN A 21 7.59 -8.75 1.37
N GLU A 22 7.37 -7.51 1.80
CA GLU A 22 8.27 -6.81 2.72
C GLU A 22 7.54 -5.73 3.51
N PHE A 23 8.00 -5.46 4.74
CA PHE A 23 7.48 -4.39 5.59
C PHE A 23 8.06 -3.03 5.20
N VAL A 24 7.24 -1.97 5.27
CA VAL A 24 7.65 -0.61 4.89
C VAL A 24 8.90 -0.11 5.65
N GLN A 25 9.14 -0.64 6.85
CA GLN A 25 10.28 -0.31 7.70
C GLN A 25 11.61 -0.90 7.17
N THR A 26 11.56 -1.86 6.24
CA THR A 26 12.75 -2.50 5.67
C THR A 26 13.40 -1.59 4.63
N THR A 27 14.25 -0.70 5.13
CA THR A 27 14.94 0.33 4.35
C THR A 27 15.63 -0.18 3.08
N PRO A 28 16.32 -1.34 3.05
CA PRO A 28 17.02 -1.78 1.83
C PRO A 28 16.11 -1.94 0.60
N VAL A 29 14.86 -2.35 0.80
CA VAL A 29 13.90 -2.57 -0.30
C VAL A 29 13.28 -1.24 -0.76
N PHE A 30 12.91 -0.39 0.20
CA PHE A 30 12.20 0.85 -0.09
C PHE A 30 13.09 2.09 -0.23
N LYS A 31 14.42 1.99 -0.05
CA LYS A 31 15.37 3.11 -0.19
C LYS A 31 15.23 3.87 -1.52
N SER A 32 14.85 3.19 -2.59
CA SER A 32 14.67 3.82 -3.90
C SER A 32 13.41 4.70 -3.99
N PHE A 33 12.52 4.63 -3.00
CA PHE A 33 11.30 5.41 -2.89
C PHE A 33 11.48 6.65 -2.01
N ASP A 34 12.54 6.71 -1.19
CA ASP A 34 12.84 7.84 -0.30
C ASP A 34 12.81 9.18 -1.06
N GLY A 35 11.90 10.06 -0.64
CA GLY A 35 11.70 11.39 -1.24
C GLY A 35 11.10 11.39 -2.66
N ILE A 36 10.69 10.22 -3.17
CA ILE A 36 10.14 10.02 -4.52
C ILE A 36 8.69 9.54 -4.46
N LEU A 37 8.37 8.64 -3.53
CA LEU A 37 7.03 8.11 -3.30
C LEU A 37 6.69 8.14 -1.81
N ILE A 38 5.41 8.21 -1.50
CA ILE A 38 4.88 8.22 -0.14
C ILE A 38 3.89 7.07 0.00
N GLU A 39 3.92 6.38 1.13
CA GLU A 39 3.04 5.24 1.43
C GLU A 39 1.60 5.74 1.70
N ALA A 40 0.60 5.07 1.13
CA ALA A 40 -0.79 5.52 1.12
C ALA A 40 -1.53 5.25 2.43
N ASP A 41 -1.21 4.18 3.17
CA ASP A 41 -1.78 3.92 4.49
C ASP A 41 -1.37 5.02 5.48
N GLU A 42 -0.13 5.49 5.39
CA GLU A 42 0.35 6.66 6.15
C GLU A 42 -0.41 7.93 5.77
N LEU A 43 -0.61 8.19 4.47
CA LEU A 43 -1.35 9.37 3.99
C LEU A 43 -2.82 9.34 4.39
N ALA A 44 -3.45 8.18 4.34
CA ALA A 44 -4.83 7.97 4.75
C ALA A 44 -5.00 7.92 6.28
N GLY A 45 -3.90 7.93 7.04
CA GLY A 45 -3.93 7.93 8.49
C GLY A 45 -4.43 6.61 9.09
N LEU A 46 -4.22 5.49 8.38
CA LEU A 46 -4.63 4.18 8.88
C LEU A 46 -3.85 3.84 10.16
N PRO A 47 -4.53 3.38 11.22
CA PRO A 47 -3.84 2.85 12.39
C PRO A 47 -2.92 1.69 11.98
N PRO A 48 -1.69 1.58 12.51
CA PRO A 48 -0.77 0.50 12.14
C PRO A 48 -1.36 -0.92 12.28
N VAL A 49 -2.27 -1.11 13.24
CA VAL A 49 -2.92 -2.40 13.49
C VAL A 49 -3.96 -2.80 12.43
N GLU A 50 -4.34 -1.88 11.54
CA GLU A 50 -5.30 -2.12 10.46
C GLU A 50 -4.61 -2.26 9.08
N ARG A 51 -3.28 -2.16 8.99
CA ARG A 51 -2.54 -2.13 7.72
C ARG A 51 -2.17 -3.51 7.15
N TYR A 52 -2.47 -4.58 7.87
CA TYR A 52 -2.06 -5.92 7.43
C TYR A 52 -2.92 -6.39 6.26
N THR A 53 -2.32 -7.21 5.41
CA THR A 53 -3.02 -7.89 4.32
C THR A 53 -2.80 -9.39 4.35
N TYR A 54 -1.79 -9.85 5.07
CA TYR A 54 -1.40 -11.24 5.16
C TYR A 54 -1.43 -11.73 6.62
N ALA A 55 -1.84 -12.97 6.87
CA ALA A 55 -1.79 -13.58 8.20
C ALA A 55 -1.09 -14.94 8.14
N PHE A 56 0.02 -15.07 8.85
CA PHE A 56 0.84 -16.27 8.85
C PHE A 56 1.54 -16.48 10.18
N ASP A 57 1.59 -17.74 10.62
CA ASP A 57 2.27 -18.16 11.85
C ASP A 57 1.97 -17.26 13.07
N MET A 58 0.68 -16.97 13.27
CA MET A 58 0.16 -16.11 14.34
C MET A 58 0.56 -14.62 14.24
N ASN A 59 1.05 -14.16 13.10
CA ASN A 59 1.36 -12.76 12.82
C ASN A 59 0.43 -12.19 11.74
N ASN A 60 0.14 -10.90 11.87
CA ASN A 60 -0.51 -10.09 10.85
C ASN A 60 0.55 -9.21 10.20
N GLU A 61 0.65 -9.29 8.87
CA GLU A 61 1.77 -8.79 8.08
C GLU A 61 1.27 -7.80 7.01
N GLN A 62 1.92 -6.64 6.91
CA GLN A 62 1.68 -5.63 5.86
C GLN A 62 2.61 -5.94 4.67
N LEU A 63 2.16 -6.78 3.75
CA LEU A 63 2.95 -7.20 2.58
C LEU A 63 2.52 -6.50 1.29
N ASP A 64 1.25 -6.13 1.18
CA ASP A 64 0.73 -5.34 0.07
C ASP A 64 0.78 -3.86 0.41
N HIS A 65 1.34 -3.07 -0.50
CA HIS A 65 1.52 -1.64 -0.30
C HIS A 65 0.98 -0.84 -1.47
N ILE A 66 0.63 0.42 -1.20
CA ILE A 66 0.29 1.40 -2.22
C ILE A 66 1.17 2.63 -1.98
N PHE A 67 2.00 2.96 -2.96
CA PHE A 67 2.87 4.12 -2.93
C PHE A 67 2.43 5.13 -4.00
N VAL A 68 2.41 6.41 -3.65
CA VAL A 68 1.92 7.49 -4.53
C VAL A 68 2.93 8.62 -4.69
N SER A 69 2.90 9.32 -5.82
CA SER A 69 3.75 10.49 -6.06
C SER A 69 3.37 11.69 -5.17
N PRO A 70 4.28 12.65 -4.93
CA PRO A 70 4.01 13.83 -4.11
C PRO A 70 2.77 14.62 -4.56
N SER A 71 2.55 14.72 -5.87
CA SER A 71 1.35 15.37 -6.43
C SER A 71 0.05 14.71 -5.93
N VAL A 72 0.01 13.38 -5.85
CA VAL A 72 -1.15 12.62 -5.34
C VAL A 72 -1.32 12.83 -3.84
N ALA A 73 -0.21 12.84 -3.09
CA ALA A 73 -0.21 13.04 -1.64
C ALA A 73 -0.75 14.42 -1.19
N LEU A 74 -0.80 15.42 -2.07
CA LEU A 74 -1.40 16.73 -1.78
C LEU A 74 -2.94 16.72 -1.77
N ARG A 75 -3.57 15.57 -2.04
CA ARG A 75 -5.02 15.42 -2.17
C ARG A 75 -5.53 14.35 -1.19
N PRO A 76 -6.84 14.31 -0.92
CA PRO A 76 -7.40 13.24 -0.11
C PRO A 76 -7.10 11.87 -0.71
N VAL A 77 -6.47 11.02 0.10
CA VAL A 77 -6.25 9.60 -0.16
C VAL A 77 -6.99 8.84 0.94
N GLN A 78 -7.75 7.83 0.54
CA GLN A 78 -8.43 6.91 1.44
C GLN A 78 -7.97 5.50 1.09
N VAL A 79 -7.71 4.69 2.11
CA VAL A 79 -7.34 3.28 1.97
C VAL A 79 -8.19 2.44 2.92
N GLU A 80 -8.54 1.24 2.52
CA GLU A 80 -9.17 0.22 3.35
C GLU A 80 -8.60 -1.15 2.97
N HIS A 81 -8.09 -1.89 3.96
CA HIS A 81 -7.78 -3.30 3.81
C HIS A 81 -9.02 -4.09 4.25
N VAL A 82 -9.60 -4.82 3.31
CA VAL A 82 -10.89 -5.47 3.52
C VAL A 82 -10.63 -6.89 4.00
N HIS A 83 -10.76 -7.12 5.31
CA HIS A 83 -10.36 -8.38 5.95
C HIS A 83 -11.33 -9.55 5.75
N VAL A 84 -11.55 -9.95 4.49
CA VAL A 84 -12.47 -11.02 4.09
C VAL A 84 -11.83 -12.40 4.05
N ASN A 85 -10.51 -12.47 3.86
CA ASN A 85 -9.79 -13.73 3.75
C ASN A 85 -9.22 -14.18 5.09
N GLN A 86 -8.55 -13.31 5.85
CA GLN A 86 -7.87 -13.73 7.09
C GLN A 86 -8.79 -14.14 8.23
N PHE A 87 -10.04 -13.67 8.20
CA PHE A 87 -11.08 -14.08 9.16
C PHE A 87 -12.13 -15.00 8.55
N ALA A 88 -11.85 -15.61 7.39
CA ALA A 88 -12.72 -16.62 6.83
C ALA A 88 -12.89 -17.78 7.82
N THR A 89 -14.13 -18.21 8.05
CA THR A 89 -14.43 -19.28 9.01
C THR A 89 -14.02 -20.68 8.54
N SER A 90 -13.60 -20.81 7.28
CA SER A 90 -13.05 -22.05 6.71
C SER A 90 -12.14 -21.75 5.54
N LEU A 91 -11.20 -22.67 5.27
CA LEU A 91 -10.30 -22.60 4.12
C LEU A 91 -11.03 -22.57 2.77
N THR A 92 -12.25 -23.11 2.70
CA THR A 92 -13.06 -23.07 1.47
C THR A 92 -13.66 -21.71 1.18
N LEU A 93 -13.80 -20.86 2.21
CA LEU A 93 -14.28 -19.48 2.08
C LEU A 93 -13.13 -18.49 1.88
N GLN A 94 -11.90 -18.88 2.23
CA GLN A 94 -10.69 -18.12 1.96
C GLN A 94 -10.35 -18.25 0.47
N ILE A 95 -10.53 -17.17 -0.29
CA ILE A 95 -10.32 -17.15 -1.75
C ILE A 95 -8.85 -16.82 -2.07
N SER A 96 -8.20 -16.05 -1.22
CA SER A 96 -6.78 -15.72 -1.28
C SER A 96 -6.18 -15.79 0.12
N ASP A 97 -4.88 -16.04 0.19
CA ASP A 97 -4.07 -15.89 1.39
C ASP A 97 -3.76 -14.42 1.74
N HIS A 98 -4.15 -13.46 0.89
CA HIS A 98 -4.07 -12.02 1.14
C HIS A 98 -5.47 -11.39 1.19
N ASP A 99 -5.67 -10.38 2.03
CA ASP A 99 -6.83 -9.50 2.01
C ASP A 99 -6.67 -8.43 0.93
N PRO A 100 -7.74 -8.10 0.18
CA PRO A 100 -7.67 -7.03 -0.82
C PRO A 100 -7.58 -5.65 -0.18
N SER A 101 -6.69 -4.82 -0.72
CA SER A 101 -6.59 -3.38 -0.42
C SER A 101 -7.36 -2.55 -1.45
N VAL A 102 -8.15 -1.59 -0.99
CA VAL A 102 -8.91 -0.65 -1.84
C VAL A 102 -8.46 0.77 -1.53
N ALA A 103 -8.12 1.54 -2.55
CA ALA A 103 -7.77 2.95 -2.40
C ALA A 103 -8.62 3.86 -3.28
N THR A 104 -9.06 4.99 -2.72
CA THR A 104 -9.71 6.07 -3.46
C THR A 104 -8.78 7.26 -3.55
N ILE A 105 -8.48 7.66 -4.78
CA ILE A 105 -7.54 8.75 -5.09
C ILE A 105 -8.22 9.78 -5.98
N ARG A 106 -8.15 11.04 -5.57
CA ARG A 106 -8.63 12.16 -6.39
C ARG A 106 -7.60 12.57 -7.43
N LEU A 107 -7.90 12.41 -8.72
CA LEU A 107 -7.00 12.81 -9.81
C LEU A 107 -7.22 14.26 -10.30
N CYS A 108 -8.42 14.82 -10.09
CA CYS A 108 -8.84 16.18 -10.43
C CYS A 108 -9.94 16.69 -9.48
#